data_AF-A0A8A2VC26-F1
#
_entry.id   AF-A0A8A2VC26-F1
#
_cell.length_a   1.000
_cell.length_b   1.000
_cell.length_c   1.000
_cell.angle_alpha   90.00
_cell.angle_beta   90.00
_cell.angle_gamma   90.00
#
_symmetry.space_group_name_H-M   'P 1'
#
loop_
_entity.id
_entity.type
_entity.pdbx_description
1 polymer ?
#
loop_
_entity_poly.entity_id
_entity_poly.type
_entity_poly.pdbx_seq_one_letter_code
_entity_poly.pdbx_strand_id
1 'polypeptide(L)'
;MADDKKGRNKQADDEERRQRERELQEARERNDEAEPEAPALEDELGDLNEELEDHEYPTTADELVGAHGDHEVDTSDGSEPLEDVFAPVDDESYDSADDVRGRILELIDG
;
A
#
# COMPACT_ATOMS: atom_id res chain seq x y z
N MET A 1 44.33 30.03 43.96
CA MET A 1 44.45 28.78 43.19
C MET A 1 43.07 28.47 42.67
N ALA A 2 42.93 28.48 41.34
CA ALA A 2 41.69 28.19 40.63
C ALA A 2 41.54 26.67 40.45
N ASP A 3 40.44 26.28 39.79
CA ASP A 3 40.22 24.98 39.16
C ASP A 3 39.70 23.88 40.12
N ASP A 4 38.69 23.07 39.80
CA ASP A 4 37.79 23.03 38.66
C ASP A 4 36.57 22.21 39.11
N LYS A 5 35.45 22.86 39.48
CA LYS A 5 34.19 22.15 39.81
C LYS A 5 33.40 21.75 38.56
N LYS A 6 34.05 21.76 37.38
CA LYS A 6 33.45 21.52 36.07
C LYS A 6 33.52 20.06 35.61
N GLY A 7 33.87 19.12 36.51
CA GLY A 7 33.98 17.70 36.15
C GLY A 7 32.66 16.92 36.12
N ARG A 8 31.60 17.43 36.76
CA ARG A 8 30.38 16.64 37.01
C ARG A 8 29.29 16.74 35.94
N ASN A 9 29.42 17.70 35.02
CA ASN A 9 28.38 17.94 34.00
C ASN A 9 28.63 17.20 32.69
N LYS A 10 29.72 16.43 32.58
CA LYS A 10 30.14 15.80 31.31
C LYS A 10 29.61 14.37 31.12
N GLN A 11 29.05 13.75 32.15
CA GLN A 11 28.58 12.36 32.08
C GLN A 11 27.14 12.19 31.57
N ALA A 12 26.35 13.27 31.45
CA ALA A 12 24.96 13.20 31.01
C ALA A 12 24.78 13.25 29.47
N ASP A 13 25.69 13.89 28.75
CA ASP A 13 25.59 14.14 27.30
C ASP A 13 26.03 12.97 26.39
N ASP A 14 26.55 11.89 26.98
CA ASP A 14 27.14 10.77 26.23
C ASP A 14 26.20 9.56 26.13
N GLU A 15 25.17 9.47 26.98
CA GLU A 15 24.16 8.39 26.95
C GLU A 15 22.96 8.75 26.06
N GLU A 16 22.46 10.00 26.12
CA GLU A 16 21.32 10.42 25.29
C GLU A 16 21.63 10.35 23.78
N ARG A 17 22.87 10.67 23.38
CA ARG A 17 23.28 10.60 21.97
C ARG A 17 23.28 9.18 21.41
N ARG A 18 23.62 8.19 22.25
CA ARG A 18 23.64 6.76 21.89
C ARG A 18 22.23 6.14 21.88
N GLN A 19 21.28 6.73 22.59
CA GLN A 19 19.87 6.31 22.53
C GLN A 19 19.18 6.88 21.29
N ARG A 20 19.47 8.14 20.94
CA ARG A 20 18.83 8.85 19.81
C ARG A 20 19.23 8.34 18.43
N GLU A 21 20.39 7.70 18.29
CA GLU A 21 20.82 7.07 17.04
C GLU A 21 20.07 5.76 16.73
N ARG A 22 19.46 5.11 17.73
CA ARG A 22 18.65 3.88 17.50
C ARG A 22 17.29 4.18 16.89
N GLU A 23 16.63 5.24 17.35
CA GLU A 23 15.27 5.59 16.90
C GLU A 23 15.21 6.06 15.43
N LEU A 24 16.34 6.52 14.87
CA LEU A 24 16.40 7.09 13.51
C LEU A 24 16.60 6.05 12.40
N GLN A 25 16.92 4.80 12.73
CA GLN A 25 17.09 3.71 11.77
C GLN A 25 15.77 2.94 11.56
N GLU A 26 14.96 2.75 12.61
CA GLU A 26 13.65 2.08 12.57
C GLU A 26 12.57 2.81 11.75
N ALA A 27 12.73 4.11 11.50
CA ALA A 27 11.76 4.86 10.69
C ALA A 27 11.91 4.61 9.18
N ARG A 28 13.10 4.18 8.73
CA ARG A 28 13.35 3.87 7.31
C ARG A 28 12.95 2.45 6.95
N GLU A 29 13.18 1.49 7.85
CA GLU A 29 12.82 0.09 7.62
C GLU A 29 11.30 -0.13 7.61
N ARG A 30 10.50 0.76 8.21
CA ARG A 30 9.03 0.70 8.18
C ARG A 30 8.40 1.24 6.89
N ASN A 31 9.15 1.97 6.07
CA ASN A 31 8.66 2.38 4.75
C ASN A 31 8.90 1.31 3.68
N ASP A 32 9.78 0.34 3.98
CA ASP A 32 10.06 -0.87 3.19
C ASP A 32 9.49 -2.15 3.84
N GLU A 33 8.83 -2.04 5.00
CA GLU A 33 8.03 -3.15 5.52
C GLU A 33 6.79 -3.15 4.65
N ALA A 34 6.79 -4.03 3.63
CA ALA A 34 5.65 -4.29 2.76
C ALA A 34 4.41 -4.20 3.64
N GLU A 35 3.65 -3.12 3.44
CA GLU A 35 2.34 -2.94 4.04
C GLU A 35 1.65 -4.28 3.80
N PRO A 36 1.20 -5.00 4.85
CA PRO A 36 0.93 -6.44 4.76
C PRO A 36 0.14 -6.67 3.50
N GLU A 37 0.81 -7.25 2.49
CA GLU A 37 0.26 -7.33 1.13
C GLU A 37 -1.05 -8.05 1.33
N ALA A 38 -2.16 -7.33 1.07
CA ALA A 38 -3.45 -7.70 1.63
C ALA A 38 -3.77 -9.09 1.09
N PRO A 39 -3.60 -10.16 1.91
CA PRO A 39 -3.40 -11.49 1.34
C PRO A 39 -4.69 -12.04 0.73
N ALA A 40 -5.82 -11.39 1.01
CA ALA A 40 -7.09 -11.67 0.36
C ALA A 40 -7.08 -11.22 -1.12
N LEU A 41 -6.50 -10.05 -1.41
CA LEU A 41 -6.58 -9.42 -2.73
C LEU A 41 -5.67 -10.12 -3.75
N GLU A 42 -4.58 -10.73 -3.30
CA GLU A 42 -3.71 -11.55 -4.16
C GLU A 42 -4.42 -12.82 -4.67
N ASP A 43 -5.22 -13.47 -3.82
CA ASP A 43 -5.96 -14.67 -4.22
C ASP A 43 -7.12 -14.31 -5.18
N GLU A 44 -7.76 -13.15 -4.99
CA GLU A 44 -8.94 -12.73 -5.75
C GLU A 44 -8.58 -12.02 -7.08
N LEU A 45 -7.50 -11.24 -7.12
CA LEU A 45 -7.10 -10.44 -8.29
C LEU A 45 -5.86 -10.99 -9.00
N GLY A 46 -5.05 -11.84 -8.35
CA GLY A 46 -3.84 -12.40 -8.95
C GLY A 46 -2.90 -11.34 -9.52
N ASP A 47 -2.50 -11.50 -10.78
CA ASP A 47 -1.60 -10.58 -11.49
C ASP A 47 -2.21 -9.16 -11.65
N LEU A 48 -3.54 -9.03 -11.72
CA LEU A 48 -4.22 -7.74 -11.81
C LEU A 48 -3.93 -6.87 -10.59
N ASN A 49 -3.71 -7.48 -9.42
CA ASN A 49 -3.44 -6.76 -8.19
C ASN A 49 -2.20 -5.86 -8.29
N GLU A 50 -1.13 -6.38 -8.90
CA GLU A 50 0.14 -5.67 -9.10
C GLU A 50 -0.03 -4.59 -10.18
N GLU A 51 -0.74 -4.91 -11.26
CA GLU A 51 -0.98 -3.96 -12.35
C GLU A 51 -1.81 -2.76 -11.92
N LEU A 52 -2.79 -2.96 -11.04
CA LEU A 52 -3.54 -1.87 -10.43
C LEU A 52 -2.65 -0.97 -9.57
N GLU A 53 -1.61 -1.49 -8.90
CA GLU A 53 -0.68 -0.66 -8.13
C GLU A 53 0.25 0.18 -9.00
N ASP A 54 0.69 -0.38 -10.13
CA ASP A 54 1.54 0.31 -11.10
C ASP A 54 0.77 1.27 -12.03
N HIS A 55 -0.57 1.23 -12.01
CA HIS A 55 -1.42 2.08 -12.84
C HIS A 55 -1.40 3.56 -12.42
N GLU A 56 -1.64 4.46 -13.37
CA GLU A 56 -1.71 5.90 -13.08
C GLU A 56 -3.10 6.33 -12.61
N TYR A 57 -3.14 7.02 -11.47
CA TYR A 57 -4.36 7.58 -10.87
C TYR A 57 -4.39 9.12 -10.91
N PRO A 58 -5.58 9.75 -10.98
CA PRO A 58 -6.91 9.15 -11.03
C PRO A 58 -7.24 8.53 -12.40
N THR A 59 -8.02 7.44 -12.39
CA THR A 59 -8.46 6.69 -13.59
C THR A 59 -9.97 6.48 -13.56
N THR A 60 -10.57 6.18 -14.72
CA THR A 60 -11.99 5.77 -14.81
C THR A 60 -12.16 4.27 -14.98
N ALA A 61 -13.35 3.75 -14.69
CA ALA A 61 -13.74 2.37 -14.97
C ALA A 61 -13.52 1.99 -16.45
N ASP A 62 -13.89 2.87 -17.38
CA ASP A 62 -13.72 2.66 -18.82
C ASP A 62 -12.24 2.59 -19.22
N GLU A 63 -11.39 3.44 -18.62
CA GLU A 63 -9.93 3.41 -18.83
C GLU A 63 -9.29 2.15 -18.23
N LEU A 64 -9.75 1.72 -17.05
CA LEU A 64 -9.29 0.49 -16.41
C LEU A 64 -9.67 -0.74 -17.21
N VAL A 65 -10.92 -0.84 -17.65
CA VAL A 65 -11.39 -1.94 -18.52
C VAL A 65 -10.68 -1.89 -19.87
N GLY A 66 -10.41 -0.69 -20.40
CA GLY A 66 -9.64 -0.55 -21.64
C GLY A 66 -8.18 -1.00 -21.52
N ALA A 67 -7.58 -0.88 -20.34
CA ALA A 67 -6.18 -1.27 -20.09
C ALA A 67 -6.04 -2.71 -19.58
N HIS A 68 -6.93 -3.13 -18.69
CA HIS A 68 -6.85 -4.36 -17.90
C HIS A 68 -8.13 -5.23 -18.00
N GLY A 69 -9.02 -4.97 -18.96
CA GLY A 69 -10.29 -5.69 -19.11
C GLY A 69 -10.13 -7.19 -19.34
N ASP A 70 -9.05 -7.60 -20.01
CA ASP A 70 -8.73 -9.00 -20.30
C ASP A 70 -8.23 -9.80 -19.07
N HIS A 71 -7.98 -9.15 -17.92
CA HIS A 71 -7.45 -9.81 -16.74
C HIS A 71 -8.53 -10.60 -16.01
N GLU A 72 -8.19 -11.84 -15.63
CA GLU A 72 -9.10 -12.73 -14.91
C GLU A 72 -9.14 -12.35 -13.42
N VAL A 73 -10.35 -12.20 -12.90
CA VAL A 73 -10.67 -11.98 -11.48
C VAL A 73 -11.37 -13.21 -10.95
N ASP A 74 -10.95 -13.72 -9.80
CA ASP A 74 -11.59 -14.86 -9.17
C ASP A 74 -12.87 -14.40 -8.45
N THR A 75 -14.01 -14.96 -8.86
CA THR A 75 -15.35 -14.69 -8.33
C THR A 75 -15.95 -15.94 -7.71
N SER A 76 -17.09 -15.78 -7.03
CA SER A 76 -17.81 -16.91 -6.42
C SER A 76 -18.30 -17.96 -7.43
N ASP A 77 -18.49 -17.60 -8.71
CA ASP A 77 -18.94 -18.52 -9.77
C ASP A 77 -17.76 -19.13 -10.57
N GLY A 78 -16.54 -18.63 -10.35
CA GLY A 78 -15.32 -19.00 -11.07
C GLY A 78 -14.52 -17.76 -11.45
N SER A 79 -13.62 -17.86 -12.41
CA SER A 79 -12.84 -16.71 -12.87
C SER A 79 -13.55 -15.99 -14.01
N GLU A 80 -13.70 -14.67 -13.91
CA GLU A 80 -14.36 -13.81 -14.89
C GLU A 80 -13.45 -12.63 -15.27
N PRO A 81 -13.48 -12.14 -16.52
CA PRO A 81 -12.63 -11.02 -16.91
C PRO A 81 -13.10 -9.73 -16.25
N LEU A 82 -12.16 -8.82 -15.99
CA LEU A 82 -12.42 -7.53 -15.36
C LEU A 82 -13.51 -6.74 -16.11
N GLU A 83 -13.56 -6.82 -17.44
CA GLU A 83 -14.59 -6.18 -18.25
C GLU A 83 -16.02 -6.66 -17.93
N ASP A 84 -16.19 -7.96 -17.60
CA ASP A 84 -17.49 -8.53 -17.24
C ASP A 84 -17.87 -8.14 -15.81
N VAL A 85 -16.90 -8.14 -14.89
CA VAL A 85 -17.10 -7.68 -13.50
C VAL A 85 -17.51 -6.20 -13.47
N PHE A 86 -16.91 -5.37 -14.33
CA PHE A 86 -17.24 -3.95 -14.46
C PHE A 86 -18.38 -3.62 -15.43
N ALA A 87 -18.96 -4.59 -16.13
CA ALA A 87 -20.12 -4.37 -16.99
C ALA A 87 -21.31 -3.62 -16.32
N PRO A 88 -21.63 -3.82 -15.02
CA PRO A 88 -22.65 -3.04 -14.32
C PRO A 88 -22.16 -1.67 -13.80
N VAL A 89 -20.86 -1.37 -13.90
CA VAL A 89 -20.24 -0.14 -13.44
C VAL A 89 -20.22 0.87 -14.60
N ASP A 90 -20.75 2.06 -14.38
CA ASP A 90 -20.70 3.17 -15.34
C ASP A 90 -19.32 3.90 -15.28
N ASP A 91 -19.23 5.12 -15.80
CA ASP A 91 -18.09 6.06 -15.69
C ASP A 91 -17.80 6.49 -14.23
N GLU A 92 -17.47 5.53 -13.37
CA GLU A 92 -16.95 5.78 -12.03
C GLU A 92 -15.45 6.10 -12.10
N SER A 93 -15.01 7.02 -11.25
CA SER A 93 -13.61 7.44 -11.17
C SER A 93 -12.99 6.96 -9.86
N TYR A 94 -11.78 6.45 -9.95
CA TYR A 94 -11.00 5.93 -8.83
C TYR A 94 -9.76 6.78 -8.62
N ASP A 95 -9.50 7.13 -7.36
CA ASP A 95 -8.34 7.94 -6.98
C ASP A 95 -7.12 7.10 -6.61
N SER A 96 -7.28 5.79 -6.36
CA SER A 96 -6.20 4.86 -5.94
C SER A 96 -6.51 3.41 -6.34
N ALA A 97 -5.49 2.54 -6.32
CA ALA A 97 -5.66 1.10 -6.50
C ALA A 97 -6.61 0.47 -5.48
N ASP A 98 -6.53 0.90 -4.21
CA ASP A 98 -7.43 0.45 -3.15
C ASP A 98 -8.91 0.74 -3.44
N ASP A 99 -9.23 1.89 -4.05
CA ASP A 99 -10.60 2.22 -4.44
C ASP A 99 -11.11 1.25 -5.51
N VAL A 100 -10.26 0.90 -6.48
CA VAL A 100 -10.60 -0.09 -7.53
C VAL A 100 -10.77 -1.48 -6.94
N ARG A 101 -9.81 -1.92 -6.11
CA ARG A 101 -9.83 -3.22 -5.44
C ARG A 101 -11.10 -3.38 -4.60
N GLY A 102 -11.40 -2.40 -3.76
CA GLY A 102 -12.61 -2.40 -2.94
C GLY A 102 -13.88 -2.47 -3.79
N ARG A 103 -13.88 -1.82 -4.97
CA ARG A 103 -15.00 -1.92 -5.91
C ARG A 103 -15.14 -3.33 -6.48
N ILE A 104 -14.04 -3.95 -6.91
CA ILE A 104 -14.06 -5.33 -7.44
C ILE A 104 -14.61 -6.29 -6.40
N LEU A 105 -14.12 -6.22 -5.16
CA LEU A 105 -14.59 -7.07 -4.06
C LEU A 105 -16.09 -6.92 -3.81
N GLU A 106 -16.62 -5.69 -3.85
CA GLU A 106 -18.06 -5.45 -3.71
C GLU A 106 -18.88 -6.11 -4.83
N LEU A 107 -18.31 -6.19 -6.03
CA LEU A 107 -18.98 -6.78 -7.20
C LEU A 107 -18.96 -8.31 -7.19
N ILE A 108 -17.88 -8.93 -6.68
CA ILE A 108 -17.72 -10.39 -6.65
C ILE A 108 -18.30 -11.05 -5.39
N ASP A 109 -18.41 -10.33 -4.27
CA ASP A 109 -19.04 -10.81 -3.01
C ASP A 109 -20.56 -10.49 -2.95
N GLY A 110 -21.07 -9.76 -3.95
CA GLY A 110 -22.43 -9.19 -4.01
C GLY A 110 -23.57 -10.13 -4.43
#